data_AF-A0AAW0KU71-F1
#
_entry.id   AF-A0AAW0KU71-F1
#
_cell.length_a   1.000
_cell.length_b   1.000
_cell.length_c   1.000
_cell.angle_alpha   90.00
_cell.angle_beta   90.00
_cell.angle_gamma   90.00
#
_symmetry.space_group_name_H-M   'P 1'
#
loop_
_entity.id
_entity.type
_entity.pdbx_description
1 polymer ?
#
loop_
_entity_poly.entity_id
_entity_poly.type
_entity_poly.pdbx_seq_one_letter_code
_entity_poly.pdbx_strand_id
1 'polypeptide(L)'
;MESMTLNWYRGNSRSMLLSNCLFRLEAAAILLPNRSSDRRHSKYQLIQTLRTYKGADDKCYNCVIQKEDMDKELGISLSKNLLTVAGETLKNNITTLGPLVLPLSEQIRFFVNLVGRKIFKMKIKQYVPDLSWLSSTSVYMQEGGQC
;
A
#
# COMPACT_ATOMS: atom_id res chain seq x y z
N MET A 1 -9.09 8.76 14.19
CA MET A 1 -10.51 8.41 14.07
C MET A 1 -10.55 6.93 13.79
N GLU A 2 -10.66 6.15 14.85
CA GLU A 2 -10.79 4.70 14.78
C GLU A 2 -12.24 4.39 14.41
N SER A 3 -12.44 3.63 13.33
CA SER A 3 -13.77 3.27 12.84
C SER A 3 -14.38 2.23 13.79
N MET A 4 -14.94 2.69 14.90
CA MET A 4 -15.65 1.87 15.91
C MET A 4 -17.02 1.35 15.44
N THR A 5 -17.32 1.36 14.15
CA THR A 5 -18.56 0.78 13.67
C THR A 5 -18.37 -0.73 13.49
N LEU A 6 -18.96 -1.49 14.42
CA LEU A 6 -19.37 -2.88 14.26
C LEU A 6 -20.22 -3.03 12.97
N ASN A 7 -19.60 -2.93 11.81
CA ASN A 7 -20.27 -3.02 10.51
C ASN A 7 -20.38 -4.49 10.11
N TRP A 8 -21.03 -5.29 10.94
CA TRP A 8 -21.53 -6.56 10.47
C TRP A 8 -22.77 -6.28 9.61
N TYR A 9 -22.56 -6.19 8.30
CA TYR A 9 -23.66 -6.00 7.37
C TYR A 9 -24.53 -7.26 7.32
N ARG A 10 -25.82 -7.15 7.67
CA ARG A 10 -26.78 -8.28 7.71
C ARG A 10 -27.62 -8.45 6.46
N GLY A 11 -27.59 -7.48 5.54
CA GLY A 11 -28.39 -7.53 4.32
C GLY A 11 -27.80 -8.46 3.25
N ASN A 12 -28.41 -8.47 2.06
CA ASN A 12 -28.08 -9.38 0.97
C ASN A 12 -27.35 -8.72 -0.22
N SER A 13 -26.99 -7.45 -0.11
CA SER A 13 -26.24 -6.76 -1.16
C SER A 13 -24.81 -7.29 -1.26
N ARG A 14 -24.50 -7.96 -2.37
CA ARG A 14 -23.17 -8.56 -2.64
C ARG A 14 -22.00 -7.59 -2.47
N SER A 15 -22.18 -6.33 -2.87
CA SER A 15 -21.12 -5.30 -2.76
C SER A 15 -20.82 -4.88 -1.32
N MET A 16 -21.77 -5.10 -0.40
CA MET A 16 -21.63 -4.80 1.02
C MET A 16 -21.21 -6.03 1.83
N LEU A 17 -21.63 -7.23 1.44
CA LEU A 17 -21.17 -8.47 2.08
C LEU A 17 -19.64 -8.65 2.00
N LEU A 18 -19.02 -8.12 0.96
CA LEU A 18 -17.56 -8.19 0.79
C LEU A 18 -16.81 -7.46 1.94
N SER A 19 -17.38 -6.40 2.51
CA SER A 19 -16.73 -5.70 3.63
C SER A 19 -16.63 -6.58 4.88
N ASN A 20 -17.61 -7.45 5.13
CA ASN A 20 -17.59 -8.38 6.27
C ASN A 20 -16.43 -9.40 6.16
N CYS A 21 -16.05 -9.79 4.95
CA CYS A 21 -14.97 -10.73 4.72
C CYS A 21 -13.59 -10.07 4.70
N LEU A 22 -13.49 -8.86 4.17
CA LEU A 22 -12.22 -8.16 3.97
C LEU A 22 -11.73 -7.45 5.24
N PHE A 23 -12.63 -6.86 6.03
CA PHE A 23 -12.26 -6.11 7.22
C PHE A 23 -12.43 -6.97 8.46
N ARG A 24 -11.36 -7.67 8.84
CA ARG A 24 -11.22 -8.29 10.16
C ARG A 24 -10.37 -7.38 11.04
N LEU A 25 -10.68 -7.36 12.33
CA LEU A 25 -9.91 -6.59 13.29
C LEU A 25 -8.59 -7.31 13.54
N GLU A 26 -7.49 -6.65 13.20
CA GLU A 26 -6.11 -7.07 13.50
C GLU A 26 -5.41 -5.90 14.21
N ALA A 27 -4.52 -6.21 15.15
CA ALA A 27 -3.76 -5.21 15.89
C ALA A 27 -2.26 -5.40 15.62
N ALA A 28 -1.58 -4.32 15.26
CA ALA A 28 -0.14 -4.29 15.11
C ALA A 28 0.41 -3.00 15.75
N ALA A 29 1.54 -3.12 16.45
CA ALA A 29 2.23 -1.98 17.05
C ALA A 29 3.58 -1.77 16.37
N ILE A 30 3.90 -0.52 16.05
CA ILE A 30 5.20 -0.12 15.48
C ILE A 30 5.80 0.94 16.40
N LEU A 31 7.04 0.70 16.86
CA LEU A 31 7.81 1.68 17.63
C LEU A 31 8.77 2.43 16.70
N LEU A 32 8.72 3.77 16.72
CA LEU A 32 9.58 4.65 15.93
C LEU A 32 10.54 5.42 16.86
N PRO A 33 11.73 4.87 17.17
CA PRO A 33 12.71 5.56 17.99
C PRO A 33 13.42 6.67 17.20
N ASN A 34 13.55 7.86 17.80
CA ASN A 34 14.31 8.99 17.23
C ASN A 34 15.77 9.06 17.75
N ARG A 35 16.19 8.10 18.58
CA ARG A 35 17.52 8.08 19.19
C ARG A 35 18.51 7.33 18.30
N SER A 36 19.68 7.92 18.07
CA SER A 36 20.76 7.31 17.29
C SER A 36 21.33 6.04 17.94
N SER A 37 21.25 5.92 19.27
CA SER A 37 21.62 4.72 20.04
C SER A 37 20.81 3.50 19.63
N ASP A 38 19.54 3.70 19.30
CA ASP A 38 18.58 2.61 19.05
C ASP A 38 18.61 2.18 17.58
N ARG A 39 19.40 2.87 16.74
CA ARG A 39 19.57 2.56 15.31
C ARG A 39 20.15 1.16 15.06
N ARG A 40 20.96 0.64 15.98
CA ARG A 40 21.50 -0.73 15.89
C ARG A 40 20.45 -1.80 16.18
N HIS A 41 19.36 -1.44 16.85
CA HIS A 41 18.26 -2.34 17.20
C HIS A 41 17.03 -2.16 16.28
N SER A 42 16.94 -1.07 15.53
CA SER A 42 15.86 -0.84 14.57
C SER A 42 16.02 -1.71 13.31
N LYS A 43 14.99 -2.49 12.98
CA LYS A 43 14.97 -3.35 11.79
C LYS A 43 14.81 -2.56 10.48
N TYR A 44 14.00 -1.51 10.51
CA TYR A 44 13.68 -0.67 9.35
C TYR A 44 13.92 0.80 9.70
N GLN A 45 14.45 1.55 8.73
CA GLN A 45 14.58 2.99 8.82
C GLN A 45 13.50 3.64 7.96
N LEU A 46 12.66 4.49 8.56
CA LEU A 46 11.72 5.32 7.82
C LEU A 46 12.48 6.45 7.13
N ILE A 47 12.50 6.45 5.80
CA ILE A 47 13.21 7.48 5.01
C ILE A 47 12.26 8.62 4.64
N GLN A 48 11.14 8.30 3.99
CA GLN A 48 10.17 9.29 3.53
C GLN A 48 8.76 8.70 3.51
N THR A 49 7.79 9.51 3.90
CA THR A 49 6.36 9.21 3.78
C THR A 49 5.74 10.14 2.76
N LEU A 50 5.10 9.60 1.72
CA LEU A 50 4.29 10.39 0.79
C LEU A 50 2.81 10.09 1.00
N ARG A 51 2.01 11.14 1.02
CA ARG A 51 0.55 11.07 1.11
C ARG A 51 -0.05 11.63 -0.17
N THR A 52 -0.79 10.79 -0.90
CA THR A 52 -1.49 11.18 -2.12
C THR A 52 -2.99 11.17 -1.91
N TYR A 53 -3.67 12.26 -2.27
CA TYR A 53 -5.11 12.38 -2.22
C TYR A 53 -5.69 12.40 -3.63
N LYS A 54 -6.59 11.47 -3.94
CA LYS A 54 -7.31 11.38 -5.23
C LYS A 54 -8.83 11.50 -5.07
N GLY A 55 -9.31 12.13 -4.00
CA GLY A 55 -10.76 12.26 -3.76
C GLY A 55 -11.52 13.13 -4.76
N ALA A 56 -10.81 13.90 -5.60
CA ALA A 56 -11.41 14.73 -6.65
C ALA A 56 -11.85 13.94 -7.90
N ASP A 57 -11.46 12.67 -8.04
CA ASP A 57 -11.93 11.81 -9.12
C ASP A 57 -13.18 11.04 -8.65
N ASP A 58 -14.30 11.23 -9.34
CA ASP A 58 -15.58 10.58 -9.04
C ASP A 58 -15.46 9.06 -8.99
N LYS A 59 -14.54 8.48 -9.79
CA LYS A 59 -14.28 7.05 -9.75
C LYS A 59 -13.65 6.64 -8.43
N CYS A 60 -12.70 7.43 -7.91
CA CYS A 60 -12.07 7.20 -6.62
C CYS A 60 -13.04 7.42 -5.46
N TYR A 61 -13.85 8.49 -5.53
CA TYR A 61 -14.82 8.83 -4.49
C TYR A 61 -15.90 7.75 -4.34
N ASN A 62 -16.44 7.25 -5.45
CA ASN A 62 -17.48 6.23 -5.45
C ASN A 62 -16.97 4.79 -5.18
N CYS A 63 -15.68 4.61 -4.87
CA CYS A 63 -15.14 3.27 -4.63
C CYS A 63 -15.55 2.67 -3.28
N VAL A 64 -15.69 3.51 -2.26
CA VAL A 64 -16.04 3.09 -0.89
C VAL A 64 -17.03 4.10 -0.35
N ILE A 65 -18.31 3.73 -0.32
CA ILE A 65 -19.38 4.58 0.21
C ILE A 65 -20.17 3.79 1.23
N GLN A 66 -20.40 4.40 2.39
CA GLN A 66 -21.35 3.92 3.36
C GLN A 66 -22.75 4.33 2.92
N LYS A 67 -23.63 3.35 2.70
CA LYS A 67 -25.01 3.58 2.26
C LYS A 67 -25.95 2.57 2.90
N GLU A 68 -27.20 2.95 2.99
CA GLU A 68 -28.27 2.12 3.49
C GLU A 68 -28.84 1.27 2.34
N ASP A 69 -29.11 -0.01 2.60
CA ASP A 69 -29.78 -0.89 1.64
C ASP A 69 -31.31 -0.70 1.68
N MET A 70 -32.02 -1.35 0.75
CA MET A 70 -33.50 -1.32 0.70
C MET A 70 -34.14 -1.84 1.98
N ASP A 71 -33.48 -2.77 2.67
CA ASP A 71 -33.92 -3.33 3.95
C ASP A 71 -33.54 -2.46 5.17
N LYS A 72 -33.10 -1.21 4.95
CA LYS A 72 -32.62 -0.27 5.98
C LYS A 72 -31.38 -0.71 6.75
N GLU A 73 -30.69 -1.71 6.22
CA GLU A 73 -29.43 -2.20 6.78
C GLU A 73 -28.28 -1.33 6.27
N LEU A 74 -27.52 -0.76 7.22
CA LEU A 74 -26.42 0.14 6.92
C LEU A 74 -25.16 -0.66 6.59
N GLY A 75 -24.56 -0.41 5.42
CA GLY A 75 -23.40 -1.16 4.94
C GLY A 75 -22.39 -0.31 4.18
N ILE A 76 -21.16 -0.84 4.04
CA ILE A 76 -20.13 -0.22 3.22
C ILE A 76 -20.14 -0.90 1.85
N SER A 77 -20.54 -0.15 0.82
CA SER A 77 -20.53 -0.64 -0.56
C SER A 77 -19.14 -0.49 -1.15
N LEU A 78 -18.52 -1.61 -1.52
CA LEU A 78 -17.22 -1.66 -2.20
C LEU A 78 -17.43 -1.83 -3.71
N SER A 79 -16.94 -0.86 -4.48
CA SER A 79 -16.97 -0.92 -5.94
C SER A 79 -15.78 -1.72 -6.49
N LYS A 80 -15.98 -2.41 -7.63
CA LYS A 80 -14.90 -3.11 -8.34
C LYS A 80 -13.79 -2.18 -8.82
N ASN A 81 -14.12 -0.90 -9.04
CA ASN A 81 -13.16 0.12 -9.44
C ASN A 81 -12.11 0.42 -8.36
N LEU A 82 -12.34 0.02 -7.11
CA LEU A 82 -11.41 0.23 -6.00
C LEU A 82 -10.03 -0.39 -6.28
N LEU A 83 -10.01 -1.61 -6.83
CA LEU A 83 -8.75 -2.30 -7.14
C LEU A 83 -7.96 -1.60 -8.25
N THR A 84 -8.66 -1.16 -9.30
CA THR A 84 -8.06 -0.43 -10.43
C THR A 84 -7.49 0.90 -9.97
N VAL A 85 -8.29 1.68 -9.22
CA VAL A 85 -7.90 2.98 -8.66
C VAL A 85 -6.73 2.84 -7.69
N ALA A 86 -6.75 1.82 -6.81
CA ALA A 86 -5.67 1.55 -5.88
C ALA A 86 -4.37 1.18 -6.63
N GLY A 87 -4.46 0.33 -7.65
CA GLY A 87 -3.32 -0.06 -8.48
C GLY A 87 -2.71 1.12 -9.23
N GLU A 88 -3.52 1.99 -9.81
CA GLU A 88 -3.06 3.22 -10.48
C GLU A 88 -2.42 4.20 -9.50
N THR A 89 -3.01 4.36 -8.31
CA THR A 89 -2.47 5.24 -7.27
C THR A 89 -1.14 4.70 -6.73
N LEU A 90 -1.06 3.40 -6.50
CA LEU A 90 0.17 2.73 -6.10
C LEU A 90 1.25 2.87 -7.18
N LYS A 91 0.91 2.66 -8.45
CA LYS A 91 1.84 2.85 -9.58
C LYS A 91 2.38 4.27 -9.60
N ASN A 92 1.52 5.28 -9.48
CA ASN A 92 1.95 6.68 -9.46
C ASN A 92 2.84 7.00 -8.24
N ASN A 93 2.53 6.40 -7.09
CA ASN A 93 3.33 6.57 -5.87
C ASN A 93 4.70 5.91 -6.00
N ILE A 94 4.77 4.70 -6.54
CA ILE A 94 6.04 4.01 -6.82
C ILE A 94 6.83 4.74 -7.91
N THR A 95 6.21 5.32 -8.93
CA THR A 95 6.95 6.12 -9.92
C THR A 95 7.51 7.40 -9.33
N THR A 96 6.83 7.97 -8.32
CA THR A 96 7.30 9.19 -7.63
C THR A 96 8.36 8.86 -6.59
N LEU A 97 8.18 7.78 -5.82
CA LEU A 97 9.12 7.32 -4.80
C LEU A 97 10.30 6.57 -5.39
N GLY A 98 10.15 5.90 -6.53
CA GLY A 98 11.18 5.13 -7.21
C GLY A 98 12.53 5.86 -7.27
N PRO A 99 12.60 7.07 -7.85
CA PRO A 99 13.84 7.85 -7.90
C PRO A 99 14.29 8.43 -6.54
N LEU A 100 13.57 8.19 -5.45
CA LEU A 100 13.90 8.70 -4.12
C LEU A 100 14.25 7.59 -3.13
N VAL A 101 13.76 6.36 -3.36
CA VAL A 101 14.05 5.15 -2.57
C VAL A 101 15.10 4.24 -3.21
N LEU A 102 15.39 4.41 -4.51
CA LEU A 102 16.47 3.69 -5.18
C LEU A 102 17.82 4.37 -4.86
N PRO A 103 18.84 3.66 -4.40
CA PRO A 103 20.19 4.21 -4.30
C PRO A 103 20.63 4.72 -5.68
N LEU A 104 21.32 5.87 -5.72
CA LEU A 104 21.75 6.54 -6.96
C LEU A 104 22.44 5.59 -7.96
N SER A 105 23.18 4.60 -7.45
CA SER A 105 23.85 3.56 -8.24
C SER A 105 22.89 2.65 -9.03
N GLU A 106 21.73 2.28 -8.46
CA GLU A 106 20.73 1.47 -9.16
C GLU A 106 19.89 2.30 -10.14
N GLN A 107 19.62 3.56 -9.82
CA GLN A 107 18.93 4.47 -10.74
C GLN A 107 19.72 4.66 -12.03
N ILE A 108 21.04 4.85 -11.92
CA ILE A 108 21.92 4.97 -13.09
C ILE A 108 21.89 3.66 -13.91
N ARG A 109 21.97 2.50 -13.25
CA ARG A 109 21.97 1.19 -13.93
C ARG A 109 20.64 0.89 -14.64
N PHE A 110 19.51 1.29 -14.04
CA PHE A 110 18.19 1.21 -14.66
C PHE A 110 18.05 2.20 -15.83
N PHE A 111 18.49 3.44 -15.64
CA PHE A 111 18.41 4.49 -16.65
C PHE A 111 19.28 4.18 -17.88
N VAL A 112 20.50 3.69 -17.69
CA VAL A 112 21.39 3.24 -18.78
C VAL A 112 20.76 2.08 -19.55
N ASN A 113 20.14 1.12 -18.87
CA ASN A 113 19.40 0.03 -19.54
C ASN A 113 18.18 0.53 -20.33
N LEU A 114 17.45 1.50 -19.78
CA LEU A 114 16.28 2.10 -20.44
C LEU A 114 16.71 2.89 -21.69
N VAL A 115 17.78 3.69 -21.60
CA VAL A 115 18.36 4.46 -22.70
C VAL A 115 18.94 3.54 -23.77
N GLY A 116 19.68 2.49 -23.38
CA GLY A 116 20.22 1.49 -24.31
C GLY A 116 19.13 0.73 -25.08
N ARG A 117 18.00 0.44 -24.44
CA ARG A 117 16.84 -0.15 -25.14
C ARG A 117 16.11 0.85 -26.04
N LYS A 118 15.86 2.06 -25.54
CA LYS A 118 14.97 3.04 -26.19
C LYS A 118 15.66 3.80 -27.33
N ILE A 119 16.95 4.10 -27.19
CA ILE A 119 17.74 4.85 -28.18
C ILE A 119 18.55 3.89 -29.05
N PHE A 120 19.22 2.89 -28.46
CA PHE A 120 20.11 1.99 -29.19
C PHE A 120 19.44 0.70 -29.71
N LYS A 121 18.13 0.49 -29.46
CA LYS A 121 17.36 -0.72 -29.84
C LYS A 121 18.09 -2.04 -29.54
N MET A 122 18.94 -2.07 -28.50
CA MET A 122 19.67 -3.27 -28.14
C MET A 122 18.73 -4.25 -27.43
N LYS A 123 18.79 -5.53 -27.82
CA LYS A 123 18.05 -6.65 -27.20
C LYS A 123 18.63 -7.02 -25.82
N ILE A 124 18.73 -6.06 -24.91
CA ILE A 124 19.17 -6.30 -23.53
C ILE A 124 17.97 -6.81 -22.74
N LYS A 125 18.13 -7.77 -21.81
CA LYS A 125 17.06 -8.24 -20.93
C LYS A 125 16.60 -7.11 -19.99
N GLN A 126 15.32 -7.09 -19.63
CA GLN A 126 14.77 -6.05 -18.77
C GLN A 126 15.39 -6.20 -17.39
N TYR A 127 16.19 -5.22 -16.97
CA TYR A 127 16.74 -5.21 -15.62
C TYR A 127 15.62 -4.81 -14.65
N VAL A 128 15.22 -5.76 -13.81
CA VAL A 128 14.34 -5.52 -12.66
C VAL A 128 15.26 -5.14 -11.50
N PRO A 129 15.13 -3.94 -10.90
CA PRO A 129 15.92 -3.54 -9.74
C PRO A 129 15.77 -4.57 -8.61
N ASP A 130 16.89 -4.95 -8.00
CA ASP A 130 16.88 -5.95 -6.95
C ASP A 130 16.61 -5.27 -5.61
N LEU A 131 15.42 -5.51 -5.04
CA LEU A 131 14.96 -4.91 -3.79
C LEU A 131 15.33 -5.77 -2.57
N SER A 132 16.08 -6.86 -2.75
CA SER A 132 16.45 -7.80 -1.67
C SER A 132 17.26 -7.16 -0.54
N TRP A 133 17.91 -6.02 -0.78
CA TRP A 133 18.61 -5.25 0.26
C TRP A 133 17.66 -4.60 1.28
N LEU A 134 16.37 -4.45 0.97
CA LEU A 134 15.35 -3.97 1.93
C LEU A 134 14.86 -5.06 2.89
N SER A 135 15.06 -6.34 2.58
CA SER A 135 14.45 -7.46 3.32
C SER A 135 15.42 -8.28 4.19
N SER A 136 16.73 -8.11 4.02
CA SER A 136 17.73 -8.93 4.71
C SER A 136 17.99 -8.50 6.16
N THR A 137 17.04 -8.73 7.06
CA THR A 137 17.28 -8.95 8.50
C THR A 137 16.10 -9.70 9.12
N SER A 138 16.39 -10.75 9.87
CA SER A 138 15.48 -11.73 10.49
C SER A 138 14.22 -11.13 11.13
N VAL A 139 13.06 -11.74 10.88
CA VAL A 139 11.77 -11.34 11.45
C VAL A 139 11.60 -12.00 12.82
N TYR A 140 11.51 -11.21 13.89
CA TYR A 140 10.78 -11.57 15.10
C TYR A 140 9.57 -10.63 15.18
N MET A 141 8.42 -11.09 14.69
CA MET A 141 7.13 -10.48 15.06
C MET A 141 6.72 -11.14 16.37
N GLN A 142 6.75 -10.39 17.46
CA GLN A 142 6.19 -10.85 18.71
C GLN A 142 4.68 -10.70 18.59
N GLU A 143 4.00 -11.81 18.24
CA GLU A 143 2.57 -11.91 18.42
C GLU A 143 2.29 -11.85 19.91
N GLY A 144 1.88 -10.67 20.38
CA GLY A 144 1.39 -10.46 21.73
C GLY A 144 0.05 -11.17 21.88
N GLY A 145 0.10 -12.47 22.16
CA GLY A 145 -1.02 -13.20 22.71
C GLY A 145 -1.32 -12.76 24.14
N GLN A 146 -2.61 -12.67 24.43
CA GLN A 146 -3.28 -12.60 25.73
C GLN A 146 -3.20 -11.27 26.51
N CYS A 147 -4.31 -10.53 26.45
CA CYS A 147 -5.02 -10.04 27.63
C CYS A 147 -6.50 -10.42 27.46
#